data_AF-A0A949JZH4-F1
#
_entry.id   AF-A0A949JZH4-F1
#
_cell.length_a   1.000
_cell.length_b   1.000
_cell.length_c   1.000
_cell.angle_alpha   90.00
_cell.angle_beta   90.00
_cell.angle_gamma   90.00
#
_symmetry.space_group_name_H-M   'P 1'
#
loop_
_entity.id
_entity.type
_entity.pdbx_description
1 polymer ?
#
loop_
_entity_poly.entity_id
_entity_poly.type
_entity_poly.pdbx_seq_one_letter_code
_entity_poly.pdbx_strand_id
1 'polypeptide(L)'
;MKKFLFGIFAALFGISANAQIASADWTVDPTETTVGIHLISDYGNGQTLLSKEISNKIIATEINKLDWVSNFYQFVVVLEPGVSMEVGGSLNGIDGLSAMYRNRHNRIDAVINEAPQTVLQMQNILEDFILGNDQWQKKYDCNFKAY
;
A
#
# COMPACT_ATOMS: atom_id res chain seq x y z
N MET A 1 -17.83 -30.62 -55.42
CA MET A 1 -18.00 -31.83 -54.57
C MET A 1 -16.76 -32.01 -53.71
N LYS A 2 -16.96 -32.41 -52.45
CA LYS A 2 -16.01 -32.80 -51.37
C LYS A 2 -14.74 -33.52 -51.87
N LYS A 3 -13.56 -33.48 -51.24
CA LYS A 3 -13.15 -33.89 -49.86
C LYS A 3 -11.72 -33.31 -49.61
N PHE A 4 -11.40 -32.56 -48.54
CA PHE A 4 -11.00 -32.96 -47.17
C PHE A 4 -10.02 -34.15 -47.03
N LEU A 5 -8.81 -33.89 -46.47
CA LEU A 5 -8.13 -34.52 -45.31
C LEU A 5 -6.69 -33.93 -45.22
N PHE A 6 -6.24 -33.20 -44.19
CA PHE A 6 -5.88 -33.50 -42.77
C PHE A 6 -4.44 -34.01 -42.53
N GLY A 7 -3.74 -33.32 -41.61
CA GLY A 7 -2.49 -33.71 -40.91
C GLY A 7 -1.25 -32.94 -41.41
N ILE A 8 -0.42 -32.28 -40.61
CA ILE A 8 0.07 -32.57 -39.25
C ILE A 8 0.40 -31.27 -38.49
N PHE A 9 0.25 -31.36 -37.16
CA PHE A 9 0.60 -30.44 -36.09
C PHE A 9 1.96 -29.71 -36.24
N ALA A 10 1.95 -28.41 -35.95
CA ALA A 10 3.08 -27.72 -35.32
C ALA A 10 2.53 -26.80 -34.22
N ALA A 11 2.67 -27.25 -32.97
CA ALA A 11 2.48 -26.40 -31.82
C ALA A 11 3.64 -25.40 -31.75
N LEU A 12 3.36 -24.11 -31.84
CA LEU A 12 4.23 -23.07 -31.29
C LEU A 12 3.53 -22.50 -30.05
N PHE A 13 3.70 -23.22 -28.93
CA PHE A 13 3.69 -22.58 -27.63
C PHE A 13 4.96 -21.75 -27.49
N GLY A 14 4.83 -20.57 -26.90
CA GLY A 14 5.98 -19.88 -26.31
C GLY A 14 6.25 -18.49 -26.84
N ILE A 15 5.32 -17.57 -26.62
CA ILE A 15 5.76 -16.28 -26.07
C ILE A 15 5.26 -16.32 -24.63
N SER A 16 6.13 -16.77 -23.74
CA SER A 16 5.93 -16.70 -22.30
C SER A 16 5.51 -15.27 -21.96
N ALA A 17 4.30 -15.13 -21.44
CA ALA A 17 3.89 -13.97 -20.67
C ALA A 17 4.65 -13.96 -19.34
N ASN A 18 5.98 -13.88 -19.41
CA ASN A 18 6.85 -13.56 -18.27
C ASN A 18 7.17 -12.07 -18.32
N ALA A 19 6.14 -11.24 -18.52
CA ALA A 19 6.11 -9.94 -17.85
C ALA A 19 5.64 -10.16 -16.41
N GLN A 20 6.34 -11.05 -15.71
CA GLN A 20 6.35 -11.06 -14.27
C GLN A 20 7.20 -9.83 -13.94
N ILE A 21 6.52 -8.67 -13.91
CA ILE A 21 7.05 -7.44 -13.34
C ILE A 21 7.70 -7.89 -12.05
N ALA A 22 9.03 -7.87 -12.01
CA ALA A 22 9.77 -8.19 -10.82
C ALA A 22 9.14 -7.32 -9.73
N SER A 23 8.49 -7.94 -8.75
CA SER A 23 8.16 -7.22 -7.53
C SER A 23 9.49 -6.64 -7.10
N ALA A 24 9.62 -5.30 -7.16
CA ALA A 24 10.79 -4.63 -6.63
C ALA A 24 11.03 -5.23 -5.26
N ASP A 25 12.23 -5.78 -5.05
CA ASP A 25 12.54 -6.49 -3.81
C ASP A 25 12.29 -5.53 -2.66
N TRP A 26 11.22 -5.74 -1.89
CA TRP A 26 10.80 -4.80 -0.85
C TRP A 26 11.92 -4.60 0.18
N THR A 27 12.87 -5.52 0.26
CA THR A 27 14.03 -5.44 1.15
C THR A 27 15.01 -4.32 0.79
N VAL A 28 14.86 -3.66 -0.37
CA VAL A 28 15.66 -2.49 -0.73
C VAL A 28 14.89 -1.17 -0.68
N ASP A 29 13.57 -1.22 -0.41
CA ASP A 29 12.74 -0.02 -0.31
C ASP A 29 12.76 0.52 1.14
N PRO A 30 13.27 1.74 1.38
CA PRO A 30 13.31 2.33 2.72
C PRO A 30 11.93 2.51 3.34
N THR A 31 10.89 2.73 2.53
CA THR A 31 9.50 2.90 2.99
C THR A 31 8.85 1.58 3.42
N GLU A 32 9.52 0.46 3.15
CA GLU A 32 9.15 -0.89 3.61
C GLU A 32 10.12 -1.41 4.69
N THR A 33 11.39 -1.00 4.66
CA THR A 33 12.44 -1.60 5.50
C THR A 33 12.87 -0.78 6.71
N THR A 34 12.71 0.54 6.67
CA THR A 34 13.17 1.41 7.75
C THR A 34 12.02 1.67 8.71
N VAL A 35 12.18 1.27 9.98
CA VAL A 35 11.21 1.57 11.03
C VAL A 35 11.06 3.09 11.19
N GLY A 36 9.81 3.56 11.18
CA GLY A 36 9.50 4.97 11.32
C GLY A 36 8.26 5.40 10.55
N ILE A 37 8.13 6.70 10.41
CA ILE A 37 7.06 7.38 9.68
C ILE A 37 7.67 7.97 8.41
N HIS A 38 7.12 7.58 7.27
CA HIS A 38 7.55 8.00 5.95
C HIS A 38 6.46 8.77 5.23
N LEU A 39 6.88 9.70 4.40
CA LEU A 39 6.03 10.42 3.48
C LEU A 39 6.50 10.17 2.06
N ILE A 40 5.59 9.72 1.23
CA ILE A 40 5.74 9.67 -0.22
C ILE A 40 4.88 10.81 -0.79
N SER A 41 5.48 11.68 -1.59
CA SER A 41 4.82 12.86 -2.18
C SER A 41 4.96 12.88 -3.69
N ASP A 42 4.30 13.85 -4.33
CA ASP A 42 4.41 14.13 -5.76
C ASP A 42 4.20 12.88 -6.62
N TYR A 43 3.16 12.10 -6.30
CA TYR A 43 2.81 10.86 -7.00
C TYR A 43 3.94 9.81 -7.02
N GLY A 44 4.71 9.71 -5.93
CA GLY A 44 5.79 8.73 -5.79
C GLY A 44 7.18 9.29 -6.09
N ASN A 45 7.30 10.53 -6.55
CA ASN A 45 8.59 11.12 -6.91
C ASN A 45 9.38 11.62 -5.70
N GLY A 46 8.69 11.95 -4.60
CA GLY A 46 9.31 12.36 -3.34
C GLY A 46 9.19 11.27 -2.29
N GLN A 47 10.29 11.00 -1.56
CA GLN A 47 10.27 10.13 -0.39
C GLN A 47 11.07 10.78 0.74
N THR A 48 10.50 10.83 1.94
CA THR A 48 11.14 11.42 3.13
C THR A 48 10.81 10.62 4.38
N LEU A 49 11.83 10.32 5.18
CA LEU A 49 11.65 9.82 6.55
C LEU A 49 11.34 11.01 7.45
N LEU A 50 10.10 11.09 7.94
CA LEU A 50 9.64 12.17 8.82
C LEU A 50 10.13 11.96 10.26
N SER A 51 10.14 10.71 10.73
CA SER A 51 10.57 10.36 12.09
C SER A 51 10.96 8.89 12.20
N LYS A 52 12.00 8.60 13.00
CA LYS A 52 12.31 7.22 13.45
C LYS A 52 11.51 6.80 14.67
N GLU A 53 10.99 7.77 15.44
CA GLU A 53 10.11 7.53 16.57
C GLU A 53 8.65 7.48 16.09
N ILE A 54 7.90 6.50 16.57
CA ILE A 54 6.49 6.29 16.24
C ILE A 54 5.66 6.58 17.49
N SER A 55 4.75 7.55 17.40
CA SER A 55 3.79 7.84 18.46
C SER A 55 2.56 8.57 17.89
N ASN A 56 1.42 8.47 18.58
CA ASN A 56 0.21 9.21 18.21
C ASN A 56 0.49 10.70 18.04
N LYS A 57 1.29 11.29 18.93
CA LYS A 57 1.65 12.70 18.86
C LYS A 57 2.37 13.05 17.55
N ILE A 58 3.33 12.24 17.13
CA ILE A 58 4.09 12.49 15.89
C ILE A 58 3.19 12.28 14.68
N ILE A 59 2.41 11.19 14.65
CA ILE A 59 1.43 10.93 13.58
C ILE A 59 0.47 12.13 13.42
N ALA A 60 -0.19 12.52 14.52
CA ALA A 60 -1.10 13.66 14.55
C ALA A 60 -0.42 14.95 14.10
N THR A 61 0.82 15.19 14.53
CA THR A 61 1.56 16.41 14.17
C THR A 61 1.90 16.43 12.68
N GLU A 62 2.42 15.34 12.13
CA GLU A 62 2.90 15.33 10.75
C GLU A 62 1.76 15.22 9.74
N ILE A 63 0.75 14.37 9.98
CA ILE A 63 -0.35 14.16 9.03
C ILE A 63 -1.20 15.43 8.83
N ASN A 64 -1.33 16.26 9.87
CA ASN A 64 -2.10 17.50 9.84
C ASN A 64 -1.33 18.69 9.24
N LYS A 65 -0.02 18.56 8.97
CA LYS A 65 0.75 19.60 8.24
C LYS A 65 0.52 19.56 6.74
N LEU A 66 0.05 18.42 6.22
CA LEU A 66 -0.03 18.17 4.79
C LEU A 66 -1.29 18.81 4.19
N ASP A 67 -1.12 19.44 3.03
CA ASP A 67 -2.26 19.92 2.24
C ASP A 67 -2.83 18.79 1.37
N TRP A 68 -3.68 17.97 1.99
CA TRP A 68 -4.36 16.85 1.35
C TRP A 68 -5.36 17.26 0.27
N VAL A 69 -5.77 18.53 0.19
CA VAL A 69 -6.74 18.99 -0.80
C VAL A 69 -6.05 19.29 -2.13
N SER A 70 -4.86 19.90 -2.10
CA SER A 70 -4.17 20.30 -3.33
C SER A 70 -3.17 19.26 -3.84
N ASN A 71 -2.78 18.29 -3.00
CA ASN A 71 -1.69 17.37 -3.29
C ASN A 71 -2.08 15.90 -3.04
N PHE A 72 -1.25 15.00 -3.57
CA PHE A 72 -1.33 13.56 -3.37
C PHE A 72 -0.17 13.10 -2.49
N TYR A 73 -0.50 12.36 -1.43
CA TYR A 73 0.49 11.80 -0.51
C TYR A 73 0.22 10.32 -0.22
N GLN A 74 1.26 9.61 0.19
CA GLN A 74 1.14 8.37 0.96
C GLN A 74 1.91 8.56 2.25
N PHE A 75 1.22 8.34 3.37
CA PHE A 75 1.76 8.45 4.71
C PHE A 75 1.88 7.03 5.26
N VAL A 76 3.12 6.56 5.43
CA VAL A 76 3.42 5.16 5.74
C VAL A 76 4.01 5.08 7.14
N VAL A 77 3.43 4.23 7.98
CA VAL A 77 3.99 3.87 9.28
C VAL A 77 4.55 2.45 9.19
N VAL A 78 5.85 2.30 9.41
CA VAL A 78 6.57 1.02 9.40
C VAL A 78 6.93 0.64 10.83
N LEU A 79 6.30 -0.40 11.37
CA LEU A 79 6.55 -0.86 12.74
C LEU A 79 7.80 -1.74 12.82
N GLU A 80 8.01 -2.56 11.81
CA GLU A 80 9.19 -3.40 11.61
C GLU A 80 9.41 -3.57 10.10
N PRO A 81 10.63 -3.91 9.65
CA PRO A 81 10.89 -4.11 8.22
C PRO A 81 9.89 -5.09 7.62
N GLY A 82 9.14 -4.67 6.60
CA GLY A 82 8.13 -5.46 5.92
C GLY A 82 6.73 -5.45 6.56
N VAL A 83 6.52 -4.75 7.68
CA VAL A 83 5.19 -4.60 8.30
C VAL A 83 4.83 -3.13 8.43
N SER A 84 3.82 -2.70 7.67
CA SER A 84 3.43 -1.31 7.57
C SER A 84 1.93 -1.10 7.42
N MET A 85 1.48 0.11 7.77
CA MET A 85 0.18 0.66 7.39
C MET A 85 0.41 1.95 6.62
N GLU A 86 -0.24 2.06 5.47
CA GLU A 86 -0.26 3.24 4.62
C GLU A 86 -1.66 3.85 4.62
N VAL A 87 -1.74 5.17 4.68
CA VAL A 87 -2.91 5.93 4.21
C VAL A 87 -2.46 6.84 3.08
N GLY A 88 -3.21 6.89 1.99
CA GLY A 88 -2.76 7.65 0.81
C GLY A 88 -3.89 8.11 -0.09
N GLY A 89 -3.59 9.10 -0.93
CA GLY A 89 -4.52 9.71 -1.86
C GLY A 89 -4.59 11.24 -1.77
N SER A 90 -5.73 11.79 -2.16
CA SER A 90 -6.05 13.22 -2.07
C SER A 90 -7.53 13.45 -1.71
N LEU A 91 -7.79 14.54 -1.00
CA LEU A 91 -9.13 15.06 -0.69
C LEU A 91 -9.67 16.00 -1.78
N ASN A 92 -9.03 16.06 -2.95
CA ASN A 92 -9.47 16.88 -4.09
C ASN A 92 -10.80 16.44 -4.74
N GLY A 93 -11.38 15.32 -4.30
CA GLY A 93 -12.62 14.75 -4.86
C GLY A 93 -12.44 13.94 -6.14
N ILE A 94 -11.20 13.72 -6.60
CA ILE A 94 -10.86 13.01 -7.85
C ILE A 94 -10.01 11.77 -7.55
N ASP A 95 -8.87 11.93 -6.86
CA ASP A 95 -7.87 10.85 -6.72
C ASP A 95 -8.25 9.78 -5.68
N GLY A 96 -9.28 10.06 -4.88
CA GLY A 96 -9.74 9.17 -3.81
C GLY A 96 -8.72 9.04 -2.66
N LEU A 97 -9.13 8.34 -1.61
CA LEU A 97 -8.29 7.98 -0.47
C LEU A 97 -8.32 6.47 -0.28
N SER A 98 -7.27 5.92 0.32
CA SER A 98 -7.20 4.49 0.67
C SER A 98 -6.35 4.29 1.92
N ALA A 99 -6.53 3.12 2.53
CA ALA A 99 -5.70 2.65 3.62
C ALA A 99 -5.34 1.19 3.41
N MET A 100 -4.06 0.85 3.55
CA MET A 100 -3.53 -0.47 3.23
C MET A 100 -2.51 -0.93 4.25
N TYR A 101 -2.76 -2.10 4.83
CA TYR A 101 -1.80 -2.86 5.60
C TYR A 101 -0.97 -3.76 4.69
N ARG A 102 0.31 -3.90 5.01
CA ARG A 102 1.21 -4.86 4.35
C ARG A 102 2.02 -5.63 5.38
N ASN A 103 2.16 -6.93 5.14
CA ASN A 103 3.07 -7.83 5.84
C ASN A 103 3.80 -8.67 4.80
N ARG A 104 5.01 -8.26 4.48
CA ARG A 104 5.84 -8.88 3.45
C ARG A 104 6.34 -10.26 3.85
N HIS A 105 6.58 -10.49 5.16
CA HIS A 105 7.01 -11.80 5.69
C HIS A 105 5.97 -12.88 5.47
N ASN A 106 4.71 -12.54 5.71
CA ASN A 106 3.57 -13.45 5.56
C ASN A 106 2.89 -13.33 4.19
N ARG A 107 3.39 -12.43 3.33
CA ARG A 107 2.81 -12.10 2.01
C ARG A 107 1.32 -11.74 2.10
N ILE A 108 0.97 -10.96 3.11
CA ILE A 108 -0.40 -10.49 3.34
C ILE A 108 -0.46 -9.01 2.99
N ASP A 109 -1.41 -8.66 2.14
CA ASP A 109 -1.88 -7.30 1.97
C ASP A 109 -3.33 -7.22 2.46
N ALA A 110 -3.72 -6.10 3.08
CA ALA A 110 -5.12 -5.85 3.43
C ALA A 110 -5.50 -4.40 3.13
N VAL A 111 -6.58 -4.19 2.39
CA VAL A 111 -7.12 -2.86 2.09
C VAL A 111 -8.38 -2.66 2.92
N ILE A 112 -8.49 -1.52 3.61
CA ILE A 112 -9.74 -1.15 4.29
C ILE A 112 -10.80 -0.86 3.22
N ASN A 113 -11.95 -1.53 3.28
CA ASN A 113 -12.99 -1.48 2.26
C ASN A 113 -13.63 -0.09 2.16
N GLU A 114 -13.89 0.53 3.31
CA GLU A 114 -14.38 1.90 3.38
C GLU A 114 -13.21 2.88 3.42
N ALA A 115 -12.96 3.54 2.29
CA ALA A 115 -11.93 4.56 2.19
C ALA A 115 -12.13 5.65 3.26
N PRO A 116 -11.06 6.10 3.95
CA PRO A 116 -11.17 7.27 4.81
C PRO A 116 -11.57 8.49 3.99
N GLN A 117 -12.33 9.40 4.60
CA GLN A 117 -12.87 10.60 3.95
C GLN A 117 -12.33 11.90 4.55
N THR A 118 -11.55 11.80 5.64
CA THR A 118 -11.01 12.96 6.35
C THR A 118 -9.62 12.67 6.86
N VAL A 119 -8.83 13.73 7.10
CA VAL A 119 -7.51 13.62 7.76
C VAL A 119 -7.63 12.96 9.13
N LEU A 120 -8.69 13.25 9.89
CA LEU A 120 -8.93 12.62 11.19
C LEU A 120 -9.13 11.10 11.08
N GLN A 121 -9.86 10.62 10.07
CA GLN A 121 -10.03 9.18 9.85
C GLN A 121 -8.72 8.51 9.43
N MET A 122 -7.93 9.15 8.55
CA MET A 122 -6.60 8.67 8.19
C MET A 122 -5.68 8.57 9.42
N GLN A 123 -5.68 9.61 10.26
CA GLN A 123 -4.94 9.63 11.52
C GLN A 123 -5.37 8.47 12.44
N ASN A 124 -6.68 8.30 12.67
CA ASN A 124 -7.20 7.26 13.55
C ASN A 124 -6.79 5.85 13.08
N ILE A 125 -6.81 5.58 11.78
CA ILE A 125 -6.38 4.28 11.23
C ILE A 125 -4.91 3.99 11.60
N LEU A 126 -4.03 4.98 11.42
CA LEU A 126 -2.61 4.84 11.75
C LEU A 126 -2.38 4.71 13.27
N GLU A 127 -3.12 5.47 14.07
CA GLU A 127 -3.05 5.37 15.53
C GLU A 127 -3.53 4.00 16.04
N ASP A 128 -4.62 3.46 15.50
CA ASP A 128 -5.12 2.13 15.83
C ASP A 128 -4.15 1.02 15.38
N PHE A 129 -3.42 1.24 14.28
CA PHE A 129 -2.37 0.33 13.84
C PHE A 129 -1.22 0.23 14.84
N ILE A 130 -0.75 1.36 15.39
CA ILE A 130 0.39 1.38 16.31
C ILE A 130 0.05 0.94 17.74
N LEU A 131 -1.24 0.79 18.09
CA LEU A 131 -1.66 0.15 19.35
C LEU A 131 -1.25 -1.33 19.43
N GLY A 132 -0.93 -1.96 18.30
CA GLY A 132 -0.56 -3.38 18.22
C GLY A 132 -1.74 -4.33 18.46
N ASN A 133 -1.46 -5.62 18.64
CA ASN A 133 -2.45 -6.68 18.91
C ASN A 133 -3.66 -6.70 17.94
N ASP A 134 -3.40 -6.33 16.68
CA ASP A 134 -4.37 -6.29 15.60
C ASP A 134 -5.65 -5.49 15.93
N GLN A 135 -5.53 -4.43 16.75
CA GLN A 135 -6.68 -3.59 17.12
C GLN A 135 -7.35 -2.96 15.89
N TRP A 136 -6.56 -2.50 14.92
CA TRP A 136 -7.07 -1.98 13.66
C TRP A 136 -7.93 -3.01 12.91
N GLN A 137 -7.54 -4.29 12.88
CA GLN A 137 -8.30 -5.35 12.18
C GLN A 137 -9.68 -5.59 12.80
N LYS A 138 -9.86 -5.30 14.09
CA LYS A 138 -11.14 -5.45 14.79
C LYS A 138 -12.11 -4.30 14.50
N LYS A 139 -11.57 -3.16 14.07
CA LYS A 139 -12.33 -1.91 13.91
C LYS A 139 -12.71 -1.63 12.46
N TYR A 140 -11.90 -2.09 11.52
CA TYR A 140 -12.06 -1.81 10.10
C TYR A 140 -12.38 -3.09 9.32
N ASP A 141 -13.38 -3.01 8.46
CA ASP A 141 -13.64 -4.08 7.48
C ASP A 141 -12.57 -4.04 6.38
N CYS A 142 -11.88 -5.16 6.20
CA CYS A 142 -10.68 -5.23 5.37
C CYS A 142 -10.77 -6.39 4.39
N ASN A 143 -10.37 -6.15 3.15
CA ASN A 143 -10.16 -7.18 2.15
C ASN A 143 -8.71 -7.68 2.22
N PHE A 144 -8.52 -8.87 2.78
CA PHE A 144 -7.22 -9.54 2.90
C PHE A 144 -6.89 -10.35 1.66
N LYS A 145 -5.65 -10.24 1.21
CA LYS A 145 -5.10 -11.04 0.11
C LYS A 145 -3.74 -11.60 0.49
N ALA A 146 -3.62 -12.93 0.42
CA ALA A 146 -2.37 -13.65 0.61
C ALA A 146 -1.79 -14.07 -0.76
N TYR A 147 -0.46 -14.10 -0.86
CA TYR A 147 0.29 -14.43 -2.10
C TYR A 147 1.36 -15.51 -1.89
#